data_AF-A0A502G8X3-F1
#
_entry.id   AF-A0A502G8X3-F1
#
_cell.length_a   1.000
_cell.length_b   1.000
_cell.length_c   1.000
_cell.angle_alpha   90.00
_cell.angle_beta   90.00
_cell.angle_gamma   90.00
#
_symmetry.space_group_name_H-M   'P 1'
#
loop_
_entity.id
_entity.type
_entity.pdbx_description
1 polymer ?
#
loop_
_entity_poly.entity_id
_entity_poly.type
_entity_poly.pdbx_seq_one_letter_code
_entity_poly.pdbx_strand_id
1 'polypeptide(L)'
;MPTNLDRQSLALVAPKLAELSQEVLFGDIWQRTELSPRERSLITLATLTALGRVQQLPWHIDFAQQNGLTRVEITEVFTHLAFYAGWPAAVSAISCMAEEGEKCQ
;
A
#
# COMPACT_ATOMS: atom_id res chain seq x y z
N MET A 1 0.82 -14.31 17.69
CA MET A 1 0.48 -13.55 16.47
C MET A 1 1.13 -12.19 16.59
N PRO A 2 1.91 -11.70 15.60
CA PRO A 2 2.36 -10.32 15.64
C PRO A 2 1.13 -9.42 15.56
N THR A 3 1.00 -8.49 16.52
CA THR A 3 -0.10 -7.52 16.56
C THR A 3 0.04 -6.60 15.35
N ASN A 4 -0.95 -6.62 14.44
CA ASN A 4 -1.06 -5.58 13.42
C ASN A 4 -1.30 -4.25 14.15
N LEU A 5 -0.34 -3.33 14.06
CA LEU A 5 -0.48 -2.01 14.66
C LEU A 5 -1.46 -1.20 13.81
N ASP A 6 -2.64 -0.96 14.36
CA ASP A 6 -3.58 0.05 13.87
C ASP A 6 -3.22 1.44 14.41
N ARG A 7 -3.97 2.46 14.02
CA ARG A 7 -3.70 3.85 14.44
C ARG A 7 -3.72 4.03 15.96
N GLN A 8 -4.60 3.33 16.67
CA GLN A 8 -4.77 3.49 18.12
C GLN A 8 -3.65 2.78 18.88
N SER A 9 -3.34 1.54 18.51
CA SER A 9 -2.23 0.78 19.08
C SER A 9 -0.87 1.40 18.75
N LEU A 10 -0.71 2.02 17.57
CA LEU A 10 0.51 2.77 17.23
C LEU A 10 0.71 3.98 18.15
N ALA A 11 -0.35 4.73 18.47
CA ALA A 11 -0.25 5.88 19.37
C ALA A 11 0.18 5.50 20.79
N LEU A 12 -0.21 4.30 21.25
CA LEU A 12 0.19 3.78 22.56
C LEU A 12 1.66 3.35 22.60
N VAL A 13 2.17 2.75 21.52
CA VAL A 13 3.54 2.19 21.46
C VAL A 13 4.57 3.23 21.00
N ALA A 14 4.21 4.07 20.03
CA ALA A 14 5.08 5.04 19.39
C ALA A 14 4.32 6.36 19.12
N PRO A 15 4.01 7.15 20.17
CA PRO A 15 3.15 8.33 20.06
C PRO A 15 3.65 9.37 19.06
N LYS A 16 4.97 9.61 19.00
CA LYS A 16 5.52 10.56 18.04
C LYS A 16 5.36 10.10 16.59
N LEU A 17 5.45 8.79 16.33
CA LEU A 17 5.25 8.27 14.98
C LEU A 17 3.77 8.36 14.56
N ALA A 18 2.85 8.14 15.50
CA ALA A 18 1.42 8.33 15.25
C ALA A 18 1.09 9.81 14.95
N GLU A 19 1.66 10.75 15.72
CA GLU A 19 1.54 12.19 15.48
C GLU A 19 2.07 12.58 14.09
N LEU A 20 3.30 12.18 13.73
CA LEU A 20 3.88 12.47 12.41
C LEU A 20 3.06 11.86 11.26
N SER A 21 2.51 10.67 11.45
CA SER A 21 1.64 10.03 10.47
C SER A 21 0.36 10.84 10.25
N GLN A 22 -0.21 11.38 11.32
CA GLN A 22 -1.43 12.19 11.26
C GLN A 22 -1.18 13.58 10.69
N GLU A 23 -0.21 14.31 11.22
CA GLU A 23 -0.04 15.73 10.93
C GLU A 23 0.77 15.95 9.66
N VAL A 24 1.89 15.22 9.48
CA VAL A 24 2.80 15.44 8.36
C VAL A 24 2.45 14.58 7.17
N LEU A 25 2.29 13.26 7.37
CA LEU A 25 2.03 12.36 6.25
C LEU A 25 0.62 12.60 5.69
N PHE A 26 -0.43 12.27 6.45
CA PHE A 26 -1.80 12.37 5.94
C PHE A 26 -2.38 13.79 5.99
N GLY A 27 -1.94 14.61 6.94
CA GLY A 27 -2.41 15.99 7.14
C GLY A 27 -1.79 17.03 6.20
N ASP A 28 -0.61 16.75 5.63
CA ASP A 28 0.08 17.66 4.70
C ASP A 28 0.43 16.96 3.38
N ILE A 29 1.39 16.02 3.39
CA ILE A 29 1.97 15.46 2.15
C ILE A 29 0.92 14.81 1.24
N TRP A 30 -0.07 14.11 1.81
CA TRP A 30 -1.19 13.51 1.04
C TRP A 30 -2.26 14.52 0.62
N GLN A 31 -2.31 15.73 1.19
CA GLN A 31 -3.25 16.80 0.84
C GLN A 31 -2.76 17.71 -0.27
N ARG A 32 -1.46 17.69 -0.56
CA ARG A 32 -0.84 18.49 -1.63
C ARG A 32 -1.44 18.20 -3.01
N THR A 33 -1.77 19.24 -3.77
CA THR A 33 -2.60 19.16 -4.99
C THR A 33 -1.84 18.87 -6.28
N GLU A 34 -0.51 18.88 -6.30
CA GLU A 34 0.26 18.67 -7.53
C GLU A 34 0.24 17.23 -8.03
N LEU A 35 -0.13 16.28 -7.18
CA LEU A 35 -0.47 14.91 -7.54
C LEU A 35 -1.81 14.59 -6.89
N SER A 36 -2.74 14.07 -7.69
CA SER A 36 -4.03 13.59 -7.22
C SER A 36 -3.85 12.44 -6.21
N PRO A 37 -4.84 12.18 -5.34
CA PRO A 37 -4.83 11.02 -4.46
C PRO A 37 -4.62 9.70 -5.22
N ARG A 38 -5.20 9.61 -6.43
CA ARG A 38 -5.00 8.47 -7.35
C ARG A 38 -3.51 8.30 -7.71
N GLU A 39 -2.84 9.36 -8.17
CA GLU A 39 -1.42 9.30 -8.54
C GLU A 39 -0.52 8.98 -7.34
N ARG A 40 -0.81 9.55 -6.17
CA ARG A 40 -0.07 9.25 -4.93
C ARG A 40 -0.22 7.79 -4.51
N SER A 41 -1.42 7.25 -4.59
CA SER A 41 -1.67 5.83 -4.35
C SER A 41 -0.92 4.94 -5.33
N LEU A 42 -0.94 5.27 -6.63
CA LEU A 42 -0.21 4.52 -7.67
C LEU A 42 1.30 4.46 -7.36
N ILE A 43 1.92 5.60 -7.04
CA ILE A 43 3.35 5.68 -6.73
C ILE A 43 3.67 4.94 -5.43
N THR A 44 2.78 5.03 -4.43
CA THR A 44 2.95 4.32 -3.16
C THR A 44 2.93 2.80 -3.37
N LEU A 45 1.96 2.28 -4.11
CA LEU A 45 1.88 0.86 -4.47
C LEU A 45 3.13 0.41 -5.22
N ALA A 46 3.58 1.19 -6.22
CA ALA A 46 4.76 0.85 -6.98
C ALA A 46 6.03 0.80 -6.10
N THR A 47 6.17 1.76 -5.20
CA THR A 47 7.32 1.86 -4.29
C THR A 47 7.33 0.73 -3.26
N LEU A 48 6.18 0.41 -2.65
CA LEU A 48 6.07 -0.69 -1.69
C LEU A 48 6.41 -2.03 -2.34
N THR A 49 5.92 -2.27 -3.56
CA THR A 49 6.26 -3.46 -4.35
C THR A 49 7.75 -3.51 -4.65
N ALA A 50 8.33 -2.43 -5.17
CA ALA A 50 9.76 -2.38 -5.51
C ALA A 50 10.69 -2.60 -4.30
N LEU A 51 10.28 -2.14 -3.11
CA LEU A 51 11.02 -2.32 -1.86
C LEU A 51 10.68 -3.63 -1.13
N GLY A 52 9.82 -4.49 -1.69
CA GLY A 52 9.40 -5.74 -1.08
C GLY A 52 8.62 -5.56 0.24
N ARG A 53 7.94 -4.43 0.43
CA ARG A 53 7.17 -4.09 1.65
C ARG A 53 5.75 -4.63 1.57
N VAL A 54 5.63 -5.91 1.25
CA VAL A 54 4.36 -6.59 0.92
C VAL A 54 3.33 -6.57 2.05
N GLN A 55 3.77 -6.50 3.32
CA GLN A 55 2.88 -6.42 4.48
C GLN A 55 2.06 -5.13 4.55
N GLN A 56 2.49 -4.07 3.85
CA GLN A 56 1.77 -2.80 3.78
C GLN A 56 0.79 -2.76 2.60
N LEU A 57 0.95 -3.64 1.61
CA LEU A 57 0.17 -3.60 0.38
C LEU A 57 -1.33 -3.77 0.58
N PRO A 58 -1.86 -4.68 1.43
CA PRO A 58 -3.31 -4.86 1.56
C PRO A 58 -4.06 -3.56 1.86
N TRP A 59 -3.63 -2.84 2.90
CA TRP A 59 -4.22 -1.55 3.26
C TRP A 59 -4.07 -0.50 2.16
N HIS A 60 -2.90 -0.43 1.51
CA HIS A 60 -2.66 0.54 0.44
C HIS A 60 -3.38 0.22 -0.87
N ILE A 61 -3.69 -1.06 -1.15
CA ILE A 61 -4.49 -1.49 -2.29
C ILE A 61 -5.93 -0.99 -2.09
N ASP A 62 -6.52 -1.22 -0.93
CA ASP A 62 -7.87 -0.73 -0.60
C ASP A 62 -7.93 0.79 -0.67
N PHE A 63 -6.93 1.46 -0.10
CA PHE A 63 -6.84 2.92 -0.14
C PHE A 63 -6.66 3.45 -1.56
N ALA A 64 -5.90 2.77 -2.41
CA ALA A 64 -5.76 3.11 -3.83
C ALA A 64 -7.08 2.99 -4.59
N GLN A 65 -7.89 1.97 -4.29
CA GLN A 65 -9.21 1.79 -4.89
C GLN A 65 -10.19 2.88 -4.46
N GLN A 66 -10.19 3.27 -3.17
CA GLN A 66 -10.96 4.41 -2.67
C GLN A 66 -10.56 5.71 -3.36
N ASN A 67 -9.27 5.87 -3.70
CA ASN A 67 -8.73 6.99 -4.46
C ASN A 67 -8.93 6.87 -5.98
N GLY A 68 -9.64 5.84 -6.47
CA GLY A 68 -10.07 5.72 -7.85
C GLY A 68 -9.18 4.88 -8.77
N LEU A 69 -8.22 4.10 -8.24
CA LEU A 69 -7.58 3.05 -9.04
C LEU A 69 -8.50 1.83 -9.17
N THR A 70 -8.63 1.33 -10.38
CA THR A 70 -9.31 0.05 -10.62
C THR A 70 -8.40 -1.13 -10.27
N ARG A 71 -8.99 -2.28 -9.96
CA ARG A 71 -8.23 -3.52 -9.75
C ARG A 71 -7.38 -3.89 -10.97
N VAL A 72 -7.86 -3.62 -12.18
CA VAL A 72 -7.13 -3.85 -13.44
C VAL A 72 -5.88 -2.98 -13.50
N GLU A 73 -5.99 -1.68 -13.23
CA GLU A 73 -4.83 -0.78 -13.22
C GLU A 73 -3.79 -1.17 -12.16
N ILE A 74 -4.23 -1.61 -10.98
CA ILE A 74 -3.30 -2.07 -9.92
C ILE A 74 -2.55 -3.33 -10.37
N THR A 75 -3.25 -4.31 -10.97
CA THR A 75 -2.62 -5.51 -11.53
C THR A 75 -1.61 -5.16 -12.62
N GLU A 76 -1.93 -4.21 -13.50
CA GLU A 76 -1.01 -3.72 -14.54
C GLU A 76 0.23 -3.06 -13.94
N VAL A 77 0.09 -2.25 -12.88
CA VAL A 77 1.25 -1.66 -12.18
C VAL A 77 2.18 -2.75 -11.64
N PHE A 78 1.64 -3.76 -10.95
CA PHE A 78 2.47 -4.84 -10.40
C PHE A 78 3.10 -5.70 -11.49
N THR A 79 2.37 -5.98 -12.57
CA THR A 79 2.90 -6.71 -13.73
C THR A 79 4.03 -5.93 -14.39
N HIS A 80 3.87 -4.62 -14.58
CA HIS A 80 4.90 -3.76 -15.15
C HIS A 80 6.16 -3.71 -14.27
N LEU A 81 6.00 -3.76 -12.95
CA LEU A 81 7.12 -3.77 -12.01
C LEU A 81 7.91 -5.08 -12.04
N ALA A 82 7.41 -6.17 -12.61
CA ALA A 82 8.21 -7.38 -12.80
C ALA A 82 9.51 -7.11 -13.59
N PHE A 83 9.49 -6.12 -14.48
CA PHE A 83 10.63 -5.72 -15.31
C PHE A 83 11.63 -4.80 -14.60
N TYR A 84 11.20 -4.06 -13.57
CA TYR A 84 12.04 -3.08 -12.87
C TYR A 84 12.47 -3.53 -11.46
N ALA A 85 11.58 -4.25 -10.77
CA ALA A 85 11.78 -4.76 -9.41
C ALA A 85 11.95 -6.29 -9.36
N GLY A 86 11.81 -6.97 -10.50
CA GLY A 86 11.95 -8.42 -10.62
C GLY A 86 10.64 -9.19 -10.38
N TRP A 87 10.56 -10.36 -11.01
CA TRP A 87 9.39 -11.26 -10.92
C TRP A 87 8.94 -11.58 -9.49
N PRO A 88 9.85 -11.87 -8.52
CA PRO A 88 9.44 -12.17 -7.15
C PRO A 88 8.68 -11.03 -6.47
N ALA A 89 9.07 -9.76 -6.72
CA ALA A 89 8.40 -8.60 -6.13
C ALA A 89 6.98 -8.45 -6.70
N ALA A 90 6.84 -8.55 -8.03
CA ALA A 90 5.56 -8.48 -8.71
C ALA A 90 4.59 -9.59 -8.26
N VAL A 91 5.07 -10.85 -8.23
CA VAL A 91 4.26 -11.99 -7.77
C VAL A 91 3.82 -11.79 -6.32
N SER A 92 4.72 -11.39 -5.43
CA SER A 92 4.37 -11.16 -4.02
C SER A 92 3.30 -10.07 -3.87
N ALA A 93 3.38 -9.00 -4.65
CA ALA A 93 2.38 -7.93 -4.64
C ALA A 93 1.02 -8.38 -5.18
N ILE A 94 1.00 -9.15 -6.28
CA ILE A 94 -0.22 -9.72 -6.86
C ILE A 94 -0.89 -10.70 -5.88
N SER A 95 -0.11 -11.50 -5.15
CA SER A 95 -0.65 -12.39 -4.11
C SER A 95 -1.40 -11.64 -3.00
N CYS A 96 -1.03 -10.40 -2.69
CA CYS A 96 -1.76 -9.56 -1.75
C CYS A 96 -3.13 -9.09 -2.28
N MET A 97 -3.38 -9.13 -3.59
CA MET A 97 -4.68 -8.77 -4.18
C MET A 97 -5.67 -9.95 -4.24
N ALA A 98 -5.21 -11.15 -3.91
CA ALA A 98 -5.93 -12.39 -4.12
C ALA A 98 -6.67 -12.91 -2.87
N GLU A 99 -6.92 -12.07 -1.85
CA GLU A 99 -7.31 -12.48 -0.48
C GLU A 99 -8.09 -13.81 -0.36
N GLU A 100 -7.51 -14.72 0.45
CA GLU A 100 -8.06 -15.76 1.33
C GLU A 100 -9.21 -16.70 0.86
N GLY A 101 -9.73 -16.56 -0.36
CA GLY A 101 -10.83 -17.35 -0.91
C GLY A 101 -10.42 -18.66 -1.60
N GLU A 102 -9.12 -18.90 -1.80
CA GLU A 102 -8.58 -20.14 -2.35
C GLU A 102 -7.51 -20.74 -1.42
N LYS A 103 -7.89 -21.00 -0.17
CA LYS A 103 -7.31 -22.20 0.47
C LYS A 103 -7.91 -23.37 -0.31
N CYS A 104 -7.13 -23.96 -1.21
CA CYS A 104 -7.42 -25.27 -1.78
C CYS A 104 -7.96 -26.18 -0.68
N GLN A 105 -9.16 -26.73 -0.90
CA GLN A 105 -9.53 -28.03 -0.34
C GLN A 105 -8.45 -29.06 -0.66
#